data_AF-A0A1F9PAK4-F1
#
_entry.id   AF-A0A1F9PAK4-F1
#
_cell.length_a   1.000
_cell.length_b   1.000
_cell.length_c   1.000
_cell.angle_alpha   90.00
_cell.angle_beta   90.00
_cell.angle_gamma   90.00
#
_symmetry.space_group_name_H-M   'P 1'
#
loop_
_entity.id
_entity.type
_entity.pdbx_description
1 polymer ?
#
loop_
_entity_poly.entity_id
_entity_poly.type
_entity_poly.pdbx_seq_one_letter_code
_entity_poly.pdbx_strand_id
1 'polypeptide(L)'
;MSLVVFDGPNRLIVASSGTIVLDVRDDIYSPWKEWAASGDNLKFVPALRSTGGDPLPGGQALGAAYFLLNGWKIRPQEAHHTLSIVGNMYCEDGNSPFVPTLGAFNVSIVSQVSNLATQVFSSGSSTCELNVVSTSQAPQGSRGKDIQDIARAIRFLIANN
;
A
#
# COMPACT_ATOMS: atom_id res chain seq x y z
N MET A 1 -8.29 29.75 -15.10
CA MET A 1 -8.82 28.70 -15.99
C MET A 1 -8.52 27.38 -15.32
N SER A 2 -9.48 26.47 -15.13
CA SER A 2 -9.13 25.14 -14.58
C SER A 2 -8.44 24.32 -15.68
N LEU A 3 -7.34 23.64 -15.33
CA LEU A 3 -6.62 22.76 -16.27
C LEU A 3 -7.25 21.37 -16.35
N VAL A 4 -8.15 21.05 -15.42
CA VAL A 4 -8.84 19.77 -15.31
C VAL A 4 -10.34 19.95 -15.16
N VAL A 5 -11.08 18.92 -15.58
CA VAL A 5 -12.53 18.81 -15.44
C VAL A 5 -12.85 17.53 -14.68
N PHE A 6 -13.76 17.61 -13.71
CA PHE A 6 -14.17 16.49 -12.87
C PHE A 6 -15.52 15.94 -13.31
N ASP A 7 -15.56 14.63 -13.58
CA ASP A 7 -16.75 13.88 -13.92
C ASP A 7 -17.09 12.93 -12.77
N GLY A 8 -17.98 13.38 -11.88
CA GLY A 8 -18.46 12.64 -10.71
C GLY A 8 -19.09 11.28 -11.03
N PRO A 9 -20.06 11.20 -11.95
CA PRO A 9 -20.69 9.94 -12.34
C PRO A 9 -19.72 8.88 -12.86
N ASN A 10 -18.78 9.27 -13.72
CA ASN A 10 -17.81 8.33 -14.30
C ASN A 10 -16.53 8.18 -13.47
N ARG A 11 -16.35 8.98 -12.42
CA ARG A 11 -15.16 9.03 -11.55
C ARG A 11 -13.89 9.31 -12.36
N LEU A 12 -13.95 10.33 -13.21
CA LEU A 12 -12.85 10.70 -14.10
C LEU A 12 -12.40 12.13 -13.86
N ILE A 13 -11.09 12.33 -13.89
CA ILE A 13 -10.45 13.64 -13.92
C ILE A 13 -9.86 13.80 -15.32
N VAL A 14 -10.44 14.68 -16.13
CA VAL A 14 -10.06 14.85 -17.53
C VAL A 14 -9.18 16.09 -17.66
N ALA A 15 -7.96 15.92 -18.19
CA ALA A 15 -7.08 17.03 -18.50
C ALA A 15 -7.62 17.81 -19.71
N SER A 16 -7.67 19.13 -19.58
CA SER A 16 -8.12 20.03 -20.64
C SER A 16 -7.12 20.10 -21.79
N SER A 17 -7.59 20.56 -22.95
CA SER A 17 -6.74 20.78 -24.13
C SER A 17 -5.62 21.78 -23.83
N GLY A 18 -4.39 21.45 -24.22
CA GLY A 18 -3.19 22.25 -23.98
C GLY A 18 -2.44 21.92 -22.69
N THR A 19 -3.02 21.08 -21.81
CA THR A 19 -2.38 20.72 -20.54
C THR A 19 -1.30 19.66 -20.75
N ILE A 20 -0.04 20.08 -20.71
CA ILE A 20 1.14 19.19 -20.83
C ILE A 20 1.91 19.01 -19.51
N VAL A 21 1.64 19.87 -18.53
CA VAL A 21 2.18 19.79 -17.17
C VAL A 21 1.02 19.91 -16.20
N LEU A 22 0.99 19.05 -15.18
CA LEU A 22 0.02 19.08 -14.10
C LEU A 22 0.74 18.99 -12.76
N ASP A 23 0.54 19.98 -11.90
CA ASP A 23 0.89 19.86 -10.48
C ASP A 23 -0.27 19.21 -9.71
N VAL A 24 0.02 18.12 -9.01
CA VAL A 24 -1.01 17.36 -8.28
C VAL A 24 -1.65 18.19 -7.18
N ARG A 25 -0.91 19.12 -6.55
CA ARG A 25 -1.42 19.98 -5.49
C ARG A 25 -2.32 21.08 -6.06
N ASP A 26 -1.78 21.86 -6.98
CA ASP A 26 -2.38 23.12 -7.41
C ASP A 26 -3.39 22.91 -8.55
N ASP A 27 -3.14 21.96 -9.45
CA ASP A 27 -3.99 21.75 -10.64
C ASP A 27 -4.99 20.60 -10.48
N ILE A 28 -4.79 19.69 -9.52
CA ILE A 28 -5.68 18.55 -9.30
C ILE A 28 -6.37 18.64 -7.94
N TYR A 29 -5.61 18.69 -6.85
CA TYR A 29 -6.18 18.62 -5.50
C TYR A 29 -6.94 19.89 -5.11
N SER A 30 -6.41 21.09 -5.37
CA SER A 30 -7.13 22.34 -5.06
C SER A 30 -8.43 22.46 -5.87
N PRO A 31 -8.43 22.29 -7.20
CA PRO A 31 -9.65 22.37 -8.01
C PRO A 31 -10.65 21.26 -7.68
N TRP A 32 -10.19 20.08 -7.25
CA TRP A 32 -11.09 19.02 -6.78
C TRP A 32 -11.87 19.44 -5.54
N LYS A 33 -11.21 20.08 -4.56
CA LYS A 33 -11.89 20.57 -3.36
C LYS A 33 -12.93 21.63 -3.70
N GLU A 34 -12.60 22.54 -4.61
CA GLU A 34 -13.53 23.56 -5.09
C GLU A 34 -14.72 22.93 -5.83
N TRP A 35 -14.46 21.97 -6.71
CA TRP A 35 -15.50 21.22 -7.42
C TRP A 35 -16.39 20.43 -6.45
N ALA A 36 -15.78 19.77 -5.46
CA ALA A 36 -16.50 18.99 -4.44
C ALA A 36 -17.38 19.90 -3.59
N ALA A 37 -16.90 21.09 -3.20
CA ALA A 37 -17.66 22.08 -2.45
C ALA A 37 -18.72 22.82 -3.30
N SER A 38 -18.68 22.69 -4.62
CA SER A 38 -19.61 23.35 -5.53
C SER A 38 -20.92 22.54 -5.67
N GLY A 39 -22.03 23.12 -5.23
CA GLY A 39 -23.36 22.52 -5.39
C GLY A 39 -23.49 21.18 -4.66
N ASP A 40 -24.06 20.18 -5.33
CA ASP A 40 -24.33 18.85 -4.77
C ASP A 40 -23.23 17.81 -5.10
N ASN A 41 -22.02 18.24 -5.47
CA ASN A 41 -20.97 17.30 -5.87
C ASN A 41 -20.42 16.46 -4.71
N LEU A 42 -20.66 16.87 -3.45
CA LEU A 42 -20.38 16.05 -2.26
C LEU A 42 -21.17 14.74 -2.21
N LYS A 43 -22.20 14.56 -3.04
CA LYS A 43 -22.92 13.27 -3.15
C LYS A 43 -22.07 12.18 -3.79
N PHE A 44 -21.02 12.55 -4.52
CA PHE A 44 -20.11 11.60 -5.15
C PHE A 44 -19.02 11.17 -4.15
N VAL A 45 -18.59 9.92 -4.28
CA VAL A 45 -17.51 9.38 -3.44
C VAL A 45 -16.23 10.21 -3.63
N PRO A 46 -15.50 10.51 -2.55
CA PRO A 46 -14.35 11.41 -2.60
C PRO A 46 -13.29 10.86 -3.55
N ALA A 47 -12.76 11.72 -4.41
CA ALA A 47 -11.78 11.32 -5.43
C ALA A 47 -10.36 11.26 -4.89
N LEU A 48 -10.01 12.18 -3.97
CA LEU A 48 -8.64 12.41 -3.55
C LEU A 48 -8.53 12.49 -2.03
N ARG A 49 -7.37 12.09 -1.52
CA ARG A 49 -6.95 12.36 -0.15
C ARG A 49 -5.49 12.81 -0.16
N SER A 50 -5.17 13.82 0.64
CA SER A 50 -3.78 14.23 0.87
C SER A 50 -3.27 13.73 2.21
N THR A 51 -1.96 13.56 2.34
CA THR A 51 -1.26 13.29 3.60
C THR A 51 0.03 14.12 3.62
N GLY A 52 0.27 14.82 4.73
CA GLY A 52 1.36 15.81 4.83
C GLY A 52 0.98 17.16 4.22
N GLY A 53 1.98 17.91 3.76
CA GLY A 53 1.76 19.26 3.21
C GLY A 53 1.69 20.39 4.24
N ASP A 54 2.03 20.12 5.50
CA ASP A 54 1.96 21.13 6.56
C ASP A 54 2.91 22.30 6.28
N PRO A 55 2.47 23.55 6.51
CA PRO A 55 3.31 24.72 6.32
C PRO A 55 4.43 24.75 7.37
N LEU A 56 5.66 25.01 6.92
CA LEU A 56 6.80 25.32 7.78
C LEU A 56 7.01 26.84 7.87
N PRO A 57 7.60 27.32 8.97
CA PRO A 57 8.10 28.68 9.04
C PRO A 57 9.10 28.95 7.90
N GLY A 58 9.07 30.16 7.36
CA GLY A 58 9.95 30.56 6.24
C GLY A 58 9.40 30.24 4.84
N GLY A 59 8.10 29.98 4.71
CA GLY A 59 7.44 29.83 3.40
C GLY A 59 7.70 28.48 2.72
N GLN A 60 8.22 27.50 3.46
CA GLN A 60 8.34 26.13 2.99
C GLN A 60 7.13 25.30 3.41
N ALA A 61 6.90 24.16 2.77
CA ALA A 61 5.88 23.19 3.17
C ALA A 61 6.49 21.79 3.17
N LEU A 62 6.00 20.92 4.05
CA LEU A 62 6.38 19.51 4.01
C LEU A 62 5.94 18.92 2.67
N GLY A 63 6.68 17.91 2.21
CA GLY A 63 6.23 17.15 1.05
C GLY A 63 4.87 16.50 1.34
N ALA A 64 3.99 16.54 0.36
CA ALA A 64 2.65 15.97 0.44
C ALA A 64 2.53 14.78 -0.49
N ALA A 65 1.83 13.74 -0.04
CA ALA A 65 1.41 12.62 -0.86
C ALA A 65 -0.10 12.71 -1.12
N TYR A 66 -0.50 12.43 -2.34
CA TYR A 66 -1.88 12.44 -2.79
C TYR A 66 -2.30 11.03 -3.21
N PHE A 67 -3.50 10.63 -2.82
CA PHE A 67 -4.05 9.31 -3.07
C PHE A 67 -5.36 9.46 -3.86
N LEU A 68 -5.45 8.79 -5.00
CA LEU A 68 -6.69 8.59 -5.73
C LEU A 68 -7.47 7.46 -5.08
N LEU A 69 -8.70 7.76 -4.68
CA LEU A 69 -9.59 6.88 -3.95
C LEU A 69 -10.74 6.41 -4.85
N ASN A 70 -11.45 5.38 -4.41
CA ASN A 70 -12.76 4.98 -4.97
C ASN A 70 -12.77 4.72 -6.49
N GLY A 71 -11.65 4.28 -7.05
CA GLY A 71 -11.52 3.97 -8.48
C GLY A 71 -11.54 5.19 -9.40
N TRP A 72 -11.29 6.40 -8.86
CA TRP A 72 -11.09 7.57 -9.68
C TRP A 72 -9.82 7.44 -10.52
N LYS A 73 -9.86 7.91 -11.77
CA LYS A 73 -8.71 7.88 -12.69
C LYS A 73 -8.56 9.20 -13.45
N ILE A 74 -7.33 9.46 -13.90
CA ILE A 74 -6.99 10.63 -14.70
C ILE A 74 -6.93 10.25 -16.18
N ARG A 75 -7.64 11.00 -17.01
CA ARG A 75 -7.58 10.91 -18.47
C ARG A 75 -6.74 12.07 -19.01
N PRO A 76 -5.64 11.81 -19.74
CA PRO A 76 -4.89 12.84 -20.43
C PRO A 76 -5.71 13.53 -21.53
N GLN A 77 -5.25 14.68 -22.00
CA GLN A 77 -5.88 15.36 -23.13
C GLN A 77 -5.82 14.51 -24.41
N GLU A 78 -6.78 14.72 -25.31
CA GLU A 78 -6.91 13.99 -26.57
C GLU A 78 -5.97 14.54 -27.65
N ALA A 79 -4.67 14.49 -27.40
CA ALA A 79 -3.64 14.96 -28.31
C ALA A 79 -2.35 14.12 -28.16
N HIS A 80 -1.50 14.12 -29.19
CA HIS A 80 -0.16 13.54 -29.09
C HIS A 80 0.75 14.44 -28.24
N HIS A 81 1.15 13.97 -27.06
CA HIS A 81 1.99 14.76 -26.16
C HIS A 81 2.68 13.90 -25.10
N THR A 82 3.61 14.52 -24.39
CA THR A 82 4.14 14.00 -23.13
C THR A 82 3.52 14.78 -21.98
N LEU A 83 2.79 14.10 -21.09
CA LEU A 83 2.20 14.67 -19.89
C LEU A 83 3.20 14.53 -18.73
N SER A 84 3.67 15.67 -18.20
CA SER A 84 4.47 15.70 -16.98
C SER A 84 3.57 15.91 -15.76
N ILE A 85 3.68 15.04 -14.77
CA ILE A 85 2.92 15.13 -13.53
C ILE A 85 3.89 15.36 -12.40
N VAL A 86 3.73 16.50 -11.73
CA VAL A 86 4.60 16.94 -10.64
C VAL A 86 3.91 16.67 -9.33
N GLY A 87 4.54 15.87 -8.48
CA GLY A 87 4.06 15.52 -7.16
C GLY A 87 3.91 14.02 -6.93
N ASN A 88 3.81 13.66 -5.65
CA ASN A 88 3.68 12.27 -5.21
C ASN A 88 2.20 11.87 -5.28
N MET A 89 1.85 11.12 -6.31
CA MET A 89 0.49 10.62 -6.51
C MET A 89 0.46 9.11 -6.54
N TYR A 90 -0.46 8.53 -5.79
CA TYR A 90 -0.66 7.09 -5.67
C TYR A 90 -2.13 6.76 -5.88
N CYS A 91 -2.42 5.53 -6.30
CA CYS A 91 -3.78 5.03 -6.38
C CYS A 91 -4.01 4.01 -5.27
N GLU A 92 -5.15 4.06 -4.59
CA GLU A 92 -5.48 3.14 -3.48
C GLU A 92 -5.51 1.67 -3.93
N ASP A 93 -5.87 1.43 -5.19
CA ASP A 93 -5.89 0.10 -5.81
C ASP A 93 -4.48 -0.41 -6.20
N GLY A 94 -3.43 0.40 -6.03
CA GLY A 94 -2.06 0.08 -6.44
C GLY A 94 -1.84 0.04 -7.96
N ASN A 95 -2.87 0.29 -8.76
CA ASN A 95 -2.77 0.30 -10.22
C ASN A 95 -2.35 1.67 -10.74
N SER A 96 -2.13 1.74 -12.05
CA SER A 96 -1.93 3.02 -12.73
C SER A 96 -3.13 3.95 -12.45
N PRO A 97 -2.88 5.22 -12.04
CA PRO A 97 -3.93 6.21 -11.87
C PRO A 97 -4.46 6.74 -13.21
N PHE A 98 -3.90 6.31 -14.34
CA PHE A 98 -4.23 6.81 -15.67
C PHE A 98 -5.09 5.86 -16.48
N VAL A 99 -6.00 6.44 -17.26
CA VAL A 99 -6.77 5.75 -18.31
C VAL A 99 -6.35 6.26 -19.69
N PRO A 100 -6.46 5.43 -20.73
CA PRO A 100 -6.15 5.86 -22.10
C PRO A 100 -7.12 6.96 -22.58
N THR A 101 -6.68 7.69 -23.60
CA THR A 101 -7.54 8.60 -24.38
C THR A 101 -8.64 7.83 -25.10
N LEU A 102 -9.73 8.51 -25.48
CA LEU A 102 -10.80 7.87 -26.24
C LEU A 102 -10.39 7.65 -27.71
N GLY A 103 -9.63 8.59 -28.28
CA GLY A 103 -9.04 8.48 -29.61
C GLY A 103 -7.69 7.75 -29.62
N ALA A 104 -7.23 7.42 -30.82
CA ALA A 104 -5.92 6.82 -31.07
C ALA A 104 -4.80 7.86 -30.97
N PHE A 105 -4.50 8.30 -29.75
CA PHE A 105 -3.41 9.23 -29.45
C PHE A 105 -2.26 8.54 -28.74
N ASN A 106 -1.06 8.99 -29.03
CA ASN A 106 0.16 8.56 -28.35
C ASN A 106 0.44 9.55 -27.22
N VAL A 107 0.17 9.14 -25.98
CA VAL A 107 0.45 9.94 -24.78
C VAL A 107 1.51 9.24 -23.95
N SER A 108 2.64 9.91 -23.73
CA SER A 108 3.66 9.46 -22.79
C SER A 108 3.47 10.18 -21.46
N ILE A 109 3.47 9.45 -20.35
CA ILE A 109 3.26 10.04 -19.02
C ILE A 109 4.58 9.95 -18.25
N VAL A 110 5.04 11.09 -17.74
CA VAL A 110 6.25 11.21 -16.92
C VAL A 110 5.85 11.74 -15.56
N SER A 111 6.18 11.02 -14.49
CA SER A 111 5.91 11.46 -13.12
C SER A 111 7.18 11.96 -12.45
N GLN A 112 7.17 13.19 -11.98
CA GLN A 112 8.22 13.83 -11.21
C GLN A 112 7.79 13.82 -9.73
N VAL A 113 8.29 12.84 -8.98
CA VAL A 113 7.96 12.67 -7.56
C VAL A 113 9.03 13.28 -6.66
N SER A 114 8.61 13.83 -5.53
CA SER A 114 9.54 14.29 -4.49
C SER A 114 10.03 13.12 -3.65
N ASN A 115 11.24 13.24 -3.09
CA ASN A 115 11.82 12.21 -2.23
C ASN A 115 11.16 12.24 -0.85
N LEU A 116 10.06 11.51 -0.69
CA LEU A 116 9.40 11.26 0.60
C LEU A 116 9.91 9.95 1.21
N ALA A 117 10.14 9.93 2.51
CA ALA A 117 10.57 8.71 3.22
C ALA A 117 9.47 7.65 3.12
N THR A 118 9.81 6.53 2.48
CA THR A 118 8.92 5.36 2.34
C THR A 118 9.31 4.30 3.35
N GLN A 119 8.34 3.80 4.12
CA GLN A 119 8.53 2.65 4.99
C GLN A 119 7.97 1.40 4.29
N VAL A 120 8.75 0.33 4.23
CA VAL A 120 8.32 -0.95 3.69
C VAL A 120 7.91 -1.83 4.86
N PHE A 121 6.62 -2.19 4.92
CA PHE A 121 6.15 -3.23 5.81
C PHE A 121 6.44 -4.57 5.15
N SER A 122 7.46 -5.28 5.62
CA SER A 122 7.58 -6.71 5.33
C SER A 122 6.54 -7.42 6.18
N SER A 123 5.53 -8.02 5.56
CA SER A 123 4.67 -8.99 6.22
C SER A 123 5.45 -10.28 6.46
N GLY A 124 6.51 -10.19 7.27
CA GLY A 124 7.06 -11.35 7.92
C GLY A 124 5.98 -11.83 8.86
N SER A 125 5.36 -12.97 8.56
CA SER A 125 4.68 -13.73 9.59
C SER A 125 5.74 -14.07 10.62
N SER A 126 5.89 -13.22 11.64
CA SER A 126 6.44 -13.66 12.90
C SER A 126 5.43 -14.67 13.43
N THR A 127 5.53 -15.93 12.97
CA THR A 127 5.11 -17.04 13.80
C THR A 127 5.98 -16.88 15.03
N CYS A 128 5.42 -16.23 16.05
CA CYS A 128 5.88 -16.40 17.40
C CYS A 128 5.72 -17.89 17.67
N GLU A 129 6.69 -18.70 17.24
CA GLU A 129 6.84 -20.04 17.72
C GLU A 129 7.18 -19.86 19.20
N LEU A 130 6.14 -19.89 20.02
CA LEU A 130 6.24 -20.32 21.40
C LEU A 130 6.90 -21.70 21.33
N ASN A 131 8.23 -21.74 21.43
CA ASN A 131 8.93 -22.97 21.74
C ASN A 131 8.58 -23.30 23.19
N VAL A 132 7.40 -23.86 23.41
CA VAL A 132 7.10 -24.59 24.63
C VAL A 132 7.96 -25.83 24.54
N VAL A 133 9.17 -25.74 25.09
CA VAL A 133 9.91 -26.91 25.54
C VAL A 133 8.99 -27.57 26.56
N SER A 134 8.17 -28.48 26.06
CA SER A 134 7.36 -29.36 26.87
C SER A 134 8.34 -30.31 27.53
N THR A 135 8.93 -29.91 28.65
CA THR A 135 9.51 -30.86 29.59
C THR A 135 8.36 -31.65 30.21
N SER A 136 7.65 -32.43 29.40
CA SER A 136 6.90 -33.58 29.90
C SER A 136 7.93 -34.66 30.21
N GLN A 137 8.69 -34.45 31.29
CA GLN A 137 9.27 -35.58 31.99
C GLN A 137 8.09 -36.38 32.53
N ALA A 138 7.68 -37.41 31.79
CA ALA A 138 7.00 -38.52 32.43
C ALA A 138 7.96 -39.05 33.50
N PRO A 139 7.56 -39.18 34.78
CA PRO A 139 8.34 -39.96 35.71
C PRO A 139 8.26 -41.40 35.22
N GLN A 140 9.27 -41.87 34.47
CA GLN A 140 9.43 -43.29 34.23
C GLN A 140 9.67 -43.94 35.58
N GLY A 141 8.61 -44.54 36.12
CA GLY A 141 8.65 -45.33 37.32
C GLY A 141 9.79 -46.35 37.26
N SER A 142 10.53 -46.41 38.34
CA SER A 142 11.64 -47.31 38.69
C SER A 142 11.38 -48.81 38.45
N ARG A 143 10.14 -49.20 38.10
CA ARG A 143 9.71 -50.60 37.92
C ARG A 143 10.34 -51.30 36.71
N GLY A 144 10.89 -50.55 35.76
CA GLY A 144 11.54 -51.11 34.55
C GLY A 144 12.99 -51.56 34.77
N LYS A 145 13.71 -50.97 35.74
CA LYS A 145 15.09 -51.35 36.06
C LYS A 145 15.13 -52.63 36.90
N ASP A 146 14.22 -52.75 37.87
CA ASP A 146 14.15 -53.92 38.77
C ASP A 146 13.93 -55.24 38.01
N ILE A 147 13.08 -55.26 36.97
CA ILE A 147 12.84 -56.49 36.20
C ILE A 147 14.06 -56.88 35.35
N GLN A 148 14.79 -55.90 34.83
CA GLN A 148 15.99 -56.14 34.02
C GLN A 148 17.17 -56.59 34.89
N ASP A 149 17.27 -56.08 36.11
CA ASP A 149 18.29 -56.49 37.09
C ASP A 149 17.99 -57.89 37.66
N ILE A 150 16.71 -58.23 37.92
CA ILE A 150 16.30 -59.60 38.27
C ILE A 150 16.62 -60.58 37.13
N ALA A 151 16.32 -60.20 35.88
CA ALA A 151 16.61 -61.05 34.71
C ALA A 151 18.12 -61.30 34.52
N ARG A 152 18.96 -60.30 34.82
CA ARG A 152 20.43 -60.47 34.83
C ARG A 152 20.92 -61.36 35.96
N ALA A 153 20.38 -61.20 37.17
CA ALA A 153 20.74 -62.02 38.32
C ALA A 153 20.40 -63.51 38.11
N ILE A 154 19.23 -63.80 37.54
CA ILE A 154 18.81 -65.18 37.22
C ILE A 154 19.75 -65.80 36.17
N ARG A 155 20.12 -65.07 35.11
CA ARG A 155 21.05 -65.58 34.10
C ARG A 155 22.44 -65.87 34.66
N PHE A 156 22.90 -65.10 35.64
CA PHE A 156 24.19 -65.32 36.28
C PHE A 156 24.19 -66.59 37.16
N LEU A 157 23.10 -66.88 37.87
CA LEU A 157 22.97 -68.09 38.68
C LEU A 157 22.87 -69.38 37.84
N ILE A 158 22.25 -69.32 36.66
CA ILE A 158 22.15 -70.47 35.75
C ILE A 158 23.49 -70.78 35.06
N ALA A 159 24.35 -69.77 34.86
CA ALA A 159 25.63 -69.95 34.19
C ALA A 159 26.76 -70.48 35.10
N ASN A 160 26.53 -70.55 36.41
CA ASN A 160 27.56 -70.86 37.42
C ASN A 160 27.23 -72.09 38.28
N ASN A 161 26.40 -72.99 37.75
CA ASN A 161 26.06 -74.32 38.29
C ASN A 161 26.15 -75.35 37.16
#